data_AF-A0A9X3DBS8-F1
#
_entry.id   AF-A0A9X3DBS8-F1
#
_cell.length_a   1.000
_cell.length_b   1.000
_cell.length_c   1.000
_cell.angle_alpha   90.00
_cell.angle_beta   90.00
_cell.angle_gamma   90.00
#
_symmetry.space_group_name_H-M   'P 1'
#
loop_
_entity.id
_entity.type
_entity.pdbx_description
1 polymer ?
#
loop_
_entity_poly.entity_id
_entity_poly.type
_entity_poly.pdbx_seq_one_letter_code
_entity_poly.pdbx_strand_id
1 'polypeptide(L)'
;MKKFLTLLFVISVGVANAQTSTLKEYSAPNGKIYKPGDTIKLGRGSDPQGNFRYLEMGGWGAVMSYNSNKDASQFNIGRAYSGTNVIVKKIKQTKMRGSVRTFFTVAGGNITNYNLIIDDAIATCEIADCNESKNASNNTNSESSLDKLKKLKDLHDSGAISKEEYEEKKKKILDSI
;
A
#
# COMPACT_ATOMS: atom_id res chain seq x y z
N MET A 1 63.83 7.68 32.94
CA MET A 1 63.17 6.36 32.79
C MET A 1 61.68 6.62 32.65
N LYS A 2 61.16 6.54 31.42
CA LYS A 2 60.40 5.40 30.89
C LYS A 2 58.96 5.35 31.41
N LYS A 3 58.04 5.61 30.46
CA LYS A 3 56.75 4.89 30.26
C LYS A 3 55.66 5.26 31.30
N PHE A 4 54.39 5.43 30.97
CA PHE A 4 53.61 5.17 29.77
C PHE A 4 52.30 5.98 29.89
N LEU A 5 52.01 6.74 28.85
CA LEU A 5 50.69 6.99 28.27
C LEU A 5 49.56 6.08 28.77
N THR A 6 48.47 6.64 29.29
CA THR A 6 47.13 6.05 29.05
C THR A 6 46.09 7.16 28.95
N LEU A 7 45.97 7.65 27.72
CA LEU A 7 44.89 8.49 27.24
C LEU A 7 43.60 7.66 27.31
N LEU A 8 42.69 8.02 28.23
CA LEU A 8 41.38 7.42 28.35
C LEU A 8 40.52 7.90 27.16
N PHE A 9 40.63 7.21 26.03
CA PHE A 9 39.78 7.40 24.86
C PHE A 9 38.38 6.90 25.22
N VAL A 10 37.50 7.82 25.63
CA VAL A 10 36.07 7.53 25.78
C VAL A 10 35.54 7.19 24.40
N ILE A 11 35.41 5.90 24.14
CA ILE A 11 34.75 5.35 22.96
C ILE A 11 33.28 5.77 23.06
N SER A 12 32.93 6.87 22.41
CA SER A 12 31.56 7.21 22.08
C SER A 12 31.09 6.15 21.09
N VAL A 13 30.50 5.08 21.61
CA VAL A 13 29.74 4.12 20.82
C VAL A 13 28.62 4.92 20.16
N GLY A 14 28.83 5.29 18.90
CA GLY A 14 27.80 5.88 18.06
C GLY A 14 26.69 4.85 17.91
N VAL A 15 25.68 4.93 18.77
CA VAL A 15 24.44 4.19 18.62
C VAL A 15 23.82 4.72 17.33
N ALA A 16 23.98 3.95 16.24
CA ALA A 16 23.28 4.19 15.00
C ALA A 16 21.79 3.98 15.28
N ASN A 17 21.10 5.06 15.64
CA ASN A 17 19.66 5.05 15.85
C ASN A 17 19.01 4.57 14.54
N ALA A 18 18.33 3.42 14.59
CA ALA A 18 17.48 2.98 13.51
C ALA A 18 16.44 4.07 13.26
N GLN A 19 16.58 4.82 12.16
CA GLN A 19 15.72 5.93 11.82
C GLN A 19 14.34 5.40 11.46
N THR A 20 13.40 5.51 12.40
CA THR A 20 11.98 5.22 12.18
C THR A 20 11.24 6.55 12.09
N SER A 21 10.67 6.84 10.92
CA SER A 21 9.84 8.01 10.71
C SER A 21 8.36 7.61 10.76
N THR A 22 7.53 8.47 11.36
CA THR A 22 6.07 8.33 11.28
C THR A 22 5.56 9.29 10.21
N LEU A 23 4.73 8.80 9.29
CA LEU A 23 4.21 9.57 8.17
C LEU A 23 2.73 9.93 8.38
N LYS A 24 2.31 11.08 7.83
CA LYS A 24 0.90 11.50 7.79
C LYS A 24 0.14 10.89 6.61
N GLU A 25 0.85 10.62 5.52
CA GLU A 25 0.32 9.99 4.32
C GLU A 25 1.43 9.19 3.62
N TYR A 26 1.04 8.24 2.78
CA TYR A 26 1.96 7.41 2.02
C TYR A 26 1.42 7.12 0.62
N SER A 27 2.20 7.46 -0.41
CA SER A 27 1.92 7.07 -1.78
C SER A 27 2.45 5.66 -2.02
N ALA A 28 1.54 4.72 -2.24
CA ALA A 28 1.83 3.30 -2.34
C ALA A 28 2.01 2.85 -3.81
N PRO A 29 2.67 1.70 -4.05
CA PRO A 29 2.93 1.19 -5.41
C PRO A 29 1.68 0.89 -6.24
N ASN A 30 0.53 0.69 -5.60
CA ASN A 30 -0.75 0.56 -6.29
C ASN A 30 -1.33 1.90 -6.77
N GLY A 31 -0.63 3.04 -6.60
CA GLY A 31 -1.11 4.36 -7.02
C GLY A 31 -2.06 5.04 -6.04
N LYS A 32 -2.41 4.39 -4.92
CA LYS A 32 -3.22 5.01 -3.85
C LYS A 32 -2.36 5.79 -2.87
N ILE A 33 -2.95 6.85 -2.32
CA ILE A 33 -2.39 7.57 -1.17
C ILE A 33 -3.17 7.14 0.07
N TYR A 34 -2.48 6.55 1.03
CA TYR A 34 -3.05 6.10 2.30
C TYR A 34 -2.77 7.09 3.42
N LYS A 35 -3.74 7.26 4.32
CA LYS A 35 -3.68 8.10 5.52
C LYS A 35 -4.19 7.33 6.75
N PRO A 36 -3.76 7.70 7.97
CA PRO A 36 -4.40 7.21 9.18
C PRO A 36 -5.91 7.50 9.15
N GLY A 37 -6.72 6.49 9.45
CA GLY A 37 -8.19 6.50 9.33
C GLY A 37 -8.71 5.73 8.12
N ASP A 38 -7.88 5.52 7.09
CA ASP A 38 -8.32 4.82 5.88
C ASP A 38 -8.63 3.35 6.17
N THR A 39 -9.61 2.83 5.44
CA THR A 39 -9.99 1.42 5.49
C THR A 39 -9.33 0.68 4.33
N ILE A 40 -8.67 -0.43 4.65
CA ILE A 40 -8.07 -1.35 3.67
C ILE A 40 -8.85 -2.65 3.74
N LYS A 41 -9.37 -3.09 2.59
CA LYS A 41 -9.96 -4.42 2.46
C LYS A 41 -8.86 -5.45 2.22
N LEU A 42 -8.82 -6.48 3.04
CA LEU A 42 -7.89 -7.60 2.88
C LEU A 42 -8.31 -8.49 1.71
N GLY A 43 -7.33 -8.93 0.96
CA GLY A 43 -7.45 -9.87 -0.14
C GLY A 43 -7.40 -11.31 0.38
N ARG A 44 -6.60 -12.15 -0.30
CA ARG A 44 -6.32 -13.53 0.09
C ARG A 44 -4.89 -13.62 0.60
N GLY A 45 -4.65 -14.38 1.66
CA GLY A 45 -3.29 -14.63 2.15
C GLY A 45 -2.41 -15.32 1.09
N SER A 46 -1.13 -14.92 1.04
CA SER A 46 -0.19 -15.32 -0.01
C SER A 46 0.61 -16.59 0.31
N ASP A 47 0.54 -17.12 1.54
CA ASP A 47 1.21 -18.39 1.83
C ASP A 47 0.45 -19.59 1.20
N PRO A 48 1.11 -20.76 1.04
CA PRO A 48 0.47 -21.94 0.46
C PRO A 48 -0.78 -22.44 1.21
N GLN A 49 -0.93 -22.09 2.49
CA GLN A 49 -2.06 -22.44 3.35
C GLN A 49 -3.18 -21.37 3.33
N GLY A 50 -2.96 -20.26 2.64
CA GLY A 50 -3.85 -19.11 2.51
C GLY A 50 -3.76 -18.11 3.66
N ASN A 51 -2.77 -18.19 4.54
CA ASN A 51 -2.50 -17.18 5.57
C ASN A 51 -1.74 -15.98 4.98
N PHE A 52 -1.81 -14.88 5.70
CA PHE A 52 -1.19 -13.62 5.33
C PHE A 52 0.27 -13.60 5.77
N ARG A 53 1.19 -13.40 4.81
CA ARG A 53 2.62 -13.21 5.06
C ARG A 53 2.97 -11.77 5.40
N TYR A 54 2.16 -10.82 4.95
CA TYR A 54 2.46 -9.39 5.08
C TYR A 54 1.45 -8.66 5.95
N LEU A 55 0.49 -9.38 6.53
CA LEU A 55 -0.29 -8.94 7.69
C LEU A 55 0.10 -9.82 8.89
N GLU A 56 0.77 -9.21 9.86
CA GLU A 56 1.30 -9.88 11.03
C GLU A 56 0.67 -9.33 12.31
N MET A 57 0.57 -10.16 13.33
CA MET A 57 0.23 -9.74 14.68
C MET A 57 1.26 -8.75 15.21
N GLY A 58 0.79 -7.63 15.77
CA GLY A 58 1.63 -6.58 16.32
C GLY A 58 1.28 -6.23 17.75
N GLY A 59 2.02 -5.27 18.32
CA GLY A 59 1.78 -4.73 19.66
C GLY A 59 1.73 -5.80 20.75
N TRP A 60 0.82 -5.64 21.71
CA TRP A 60 0.66 -6.56 22.83
C TRP A 60 0.30 -7.99 22.41
N GLY A 61 -0.48 -8.16 21.33
CA GLY A 61 -0.83 -9.50 20.84
C GLY A 61 0.41 -10.30 20.44
N ALA A 62 1.36 -9.67 19.75
CA ALA A 62 2.62 -10.31 19.38
C ALA A 62 3.48 -10.65 20.61
N VAL A 63 3.58 -9.74 21.58
CA VAL A 63 4.35 -9.98 22.82
C VAL A 63 3.78 -11.15 23.61
N MET A 64 2.47 -11.21 23.77
CA MET A 64 1.80 -12.27 24.55
C MET A 64 1.76 -13.61 23.82
N SER A 65 1.82 -13.60 22.49
CA SER A 65 1.77 -14.83 21.67
C SER A 65 3.16 -15.36 21.29
N TYR A 66 4.23 -14.68 21.72
CA TYR A 66 5.60 -15.06 21.36
C TYR A 66 5.98 -16.42 21.93
N ASN A 67 6.46 -17.28 21.04
CA ASN A 67 7.02 -18.58 21.36
C ASN A 67 8.43 -18.66 20.74
N SER A 68 9.44 -18.82 21.60
CA SER A 68 10.85 -18.89 21.20
C SER A 68 11.20 -20.12 20.35
N ASN A 69 10.34 -21.15 20.35
CA ASN A 69 10.53 -22.37 19.55
C ASN A 69 9.87 -22.29 18.16
N LYS A 70 9.18 -21.19 17.86
CA LYS A 70 8.56 -20.95 16.55
C LYS A 70 9.31 -19.86 15.79
N ASP A 71 9.26 -19.94 14.47
CA ASP A 71 9.82 -18.91 13.61
C ASP A 71 8.94 -17.65 13.55
N ALA A 72 9.33 -16.68 12.71
CA ALA A 72 8.61 -15.42 12.56
C ALA A 72 7.18 -15.59 12.01
N SER A 73 6.87 -16.69 11.30
CA SER A 73 5.55 -16.94 10.73
C SER A 73 4.49 -17.19 11.80
N GLN A 74 4.87 -17.37 13.06
CA GLN A 74 3.92 -17.48 14.17
C GLN A 74 3.01 -16.24 14.32
N PHE A 75 3.45 -15.10 13.80
CA PHE A 75 2.69 -13.86 13.83
C PHE A 75 1.80 -13.68 12.60
N ASN A 76 1.94 -14.50 11.56
CA ASN A 76 1.14 -14.40 10.35
C ASN A 76 -0.34 -14.56 10.69
N ILE A 77 -1.16 -13.67 10.14
CA ILE A 77 -2.60 -13.73 10.37
C ILE A 77 -3.22 -14.83 9.54
N GLY A 78 -4.09 -15.61 10.16
CA GLY A 78 -4.73 -16.76 9.52
C GLY A 78 -5.69 -16.37 8.40
N ARG A 79 -5.92 -17.30 7.48
CA ARG A 79 -6.77 -17.13 6.29
C ARG A 79 -8.19 -16.59 6.57
N ALA A 80 -8.70 -16.76 7.79
CA ALA A 80 -10.04 -16.32 8.21
C ALA A 80 -10.25 -14.80 8.10
N TYR A 81 -9.17 -14.02 8.02
CA TYR A 81 -9.24 -12.57 7.83
C TYR A 81 -9.43 -12.16 6.36
N SER A 82 -9.46 -13.12 5.42
CA SER A 82 -9.68 -12.82 3.99
C SER A 82 -11.00 -12.11 3.76
N GLY A 83 -10.98 -11.03 2.97
CA GLY A 83 -12.16 -10.21 2.68
C GLY A 83 -12.61 -9.28 3.81
N THR A 84 -11.96 -9.30 4.98
CA THR A 84 -12.29 -8.39 6.09
C THR A 84 -11.65 -7.02 5.88
N ASN A 85 -12.07 -6.03 6.67
CA ASN A 85 -11.57 -4.67 6.62
C ASN A 85 -10.65 -4.40 7.82
N VAL A 86 -9.58 -3.64 7.59
CA VAL A 86 -8.70 -3.12 8.63
C VAL A 86 -8.54 -1.60 8.49
N ILE A 87 -8.42 -0.91 9.62
CA ILE A 87 -8.29 0.55 9.66
C ILE A 87 -6.84 0.93 9.93
N VAL A 88 -6.27 1.80 9.11
CA VAL A 88 -4.92 2.34 9.29
C VAL A 88 -4.88 3.25 10.51
N LYS A 89 -4.13 2.86 11.55
CA LYS A 89 -3.93 3.70 12.75
C LYS A 89 -2.68 4.55 12.66
N LYS A 90 -1.63 4.03 12.03
CA LYS A 90 -0.32 4.70 11.96
C LYS A 90 0.47 4.18 10.77
N ILE A 91 1.20 5.08 10.11
CA ILE A 91 2.13 4.74 9.03
C ILE A 91 3.54 5.01 9.52
N LYS A 92 4.42 4.02 9.41
CA LYS A 92 5.84 4.13 9.77
C LYS A 92 6.72 3.68 8.62
N GLN A 93 7.81 4.39 8.41
CA GLN A 93 8.92 3.90 7.60
C GLN A 93 10.12 3.62 8.48
N THR A 94 10.79 2.51 8.22
CA THR A 94 12.02 2.15 8.92
C THR A 94 13.07 1.71 7.92
N LYS A 95 14.30 2.17 8.14
CA LYS A 95 15.45 1.77 7.35
C LYS A 95 16.07 0.53 7.99
N MET A 96 16.00 -0.61 7.30
CA MET A 96 16.59 -1.87 7.75
C MET A 96 17.57 -2.37 6.69
N ARG A 97 18.85 -2.53 7.07
CA ARG A 97 19.91 -3.10 6.22
C ARG A 97 20.00 -2.47 4.82
N GLY A 98 19.80 -1.16 4.73
CA GLY A 98 19.86 -0.40 3.47
C GLY A 98 18.54 -0.30 2.70
N SER A 99 17.52 -1.08 3.06
CA SER A 99 16.16 -1.00 2.48
C SER A 99 15.23 -0.17 3.37
N VAL A 100 14.35 0.62 2.76
CA VAL A 100 13.24 1.28 3.47
C VAL A 100 12.03 0.37 3.39
N ARG A 101 11.43 0.06 4.55
CA ARG A 101 10.17 -0.68 4.63
C ARG A 101 9.08 0.20 5.23
N THR A 102 7.90 0.16 4.62
CA THR A 102 6.70 0.87 5.08
C THR A 102 5.78 -0.09 5.82
N PHE A 103 5.52 0.20 7.09
CA PHE A 103 4.65 -0.56 7.96
C PHE A 103 3.42 0.26 8.32
N PHE A 104 2.23 -0.29 8.07
CA PHE A 104 0.98 0.25 8.59
C PHE A 104 0.63 -0.50 9.86
N THR A 105 0.49 0.21 10.98
CA THR A 105 -0.23 -0.34 12.13
C THR A 105 -1.71 -0.26 11.82
N VAL A 106 -2.39 -1.40 11.71
CA VAL A 106 -3.81 -1.48 11.37
C VAL A 106 -4.62 -2.16 12.48
N ALA A 107 -5.91 -1.89 12.56
CA ALA A 107 -6.82 -2.54 13.50
C ALA A 107 -7.95 -3.27 12.80
N GLY A 108 -8.20 -4.51 13.22
CA GLY A 108 -9.26 -5.39 12.69
C GLY A 108 -10.52 -5.44 13.55
N GLY A 109 -10.80 -4.39 14.34
CA GLY A 109 -11.99 -4.32 15.21
C GLY A 109 -11.86 -4.99 16.58
N ASN A 110 -10.72 -5.62 16.89
CA ASN A 110 -10.40 -6.16 18.22
C ASN A 110 -9.32 -5.33 18.92
N ILE A 111 -8.91 -5.75 20.12
CA ILE A 111 -7.87 -5.05 20.92
C ILE A 111 -6.48 -5.12 20.28
N THR A 112 -6.26 -6.11 19.41
CA THR A 112 -4.95 -6.39 18.82
C THR A 112 -4.74 -5.52 17.61
N ASN A 113 -3.57 -4.90 17.54
CA ASN A 113 -3.13 -4.20 16.34
C ASN A 113 -2.28 -5.15 15.51
N TYR A 114 -2.27 -4.92 14.21
CA TYR A 114 -1.53 -5.70 13.24
C TYR A 114 -0.52 -4.81 12.54
N ASN A 115 0.58 -5.40 12.07
CA ASN A 115 1.55 -4.76 11.21
C ASN A 115 1.29 -5.24 9.78
N LEU A 116 0.88 -4.32 8.92
CA LEU A 116 0.72 -4.55 7.49
C LEU A 116 1.95 -3.99 6.75
N ILE A 117 2.71 -4.87 6.10
CA ILE A 117 3.85 -4.50 5.26
C ILE A 117 3.30 -4.16 3.87
N ILE A 118 2.93 -2.88 3.70
CA ILE A 118 2.00 -2.47 2.63
C ILE A 118 2.53 -2.75 1.22
N ASP A 119 3.81 -2.51 0.95
CA ASP A 119 4.39 -2.64 -0.39
C ASP A 119 4.39 -4.11 -0.85
N ASP A 120 4.80 -5.01 0.03
CA ASP A 120 4.80 -6.44 -0.23
C ASP A 120 3.36 -6.99 -0.29
N ALA A 121 2.48 -6.55 0.60
CA ALA A 121 1.07 -6.95 0.61
C ALA A 121 0.34 -6.54 -0.68
N ILE A 122 0.68 -5.39 -1.26
CA ILE A 122 0.23 -4.98 -2.60
C ILE A 122 0.82 -5.92 -3.65
N ALA A 123 2.14 -6.13 -3.63
CA ALA A 123 2.84 -6.95 -4.63
C ALA A 123 2.31 -8.39 -4.69
N THR A 124 1.81 -8.94 -3.57
CA THR A 124 1.28 -10.30 -3.49
C THR A 124 -0.24 -10.37 -3.39
N CYS A 125 -0.96 -9.27 -3.62
CA CYS A 125 -2.42 -9.21 -3.55
C CYS A 125 -3.05 -9.68 -2.21
N GLU A 126 -2.34 -9.44 -1.11
CA GLU A 126 -2.89 -9.64 0.25
C GLU A 126 -3.86 -8.52 0.67
N ILE A 127 -3.89 -7.42 -0.08
CA ILE A 127 -4.97 -6.44 -0.03
C ILE A 127 -5.77 -6.50 -1.33
N ALA A 128 -7.06 -6.14 -1.26
CA ALA A 128 -7.94 -6.17 -2.43
C ALA A 128 -7.48 -5.19 -3.53
N ASP A 129 -6.93 -4.04 -3.14
CA ASP A 129 -6.48 -2.98 -4.03
C ASP A 129 -5.03 -3.20 -4.52
N CYS A 130 -4.71 -4.38 -5.01
CA CYS A 130 -3.34 -4.71 -5.43
C CYS A 130 -2.98 -4.29 -6.86
N ASN A 131 -3.98 -3.94 -7.69
CA ASN A 131 -3.78 -3.68 -9.12
C ASN A 131 -4.53 -2.41 -9.59
N GLU A 132 -3.91 -1.23 -9.44
CA GLU A 132 -4.41 -0.01 -10.11
C GLU A 132 -3.43 0.62 -11.11
N SER A 133 -2.26 0.01 -11.36
CA SER A 133 -1.49 0.30 -12.59
C SER A 133 -2.24 -0.11 -13.88
N LYS A 134 -3.38 -0.82 -13.79
CA LYS A 134 -4.21 -1.17 -14.95
C LYS A 134 -5.64 -0.61 -14.93
N ASN A 135 -6.05 0.08 -13.85
CA ASN A 135 -7.45 0.50 -13.67
C ASN A 135 -7.61 1.98 -13.28
N ALA A 136 -6.62 2.84 -13.53
CA ALA A 136 -6.81 4.28 -13.62
C ALA A 136 -7.57 4.74 -14.90
N SER A 137 -8.10 3.79 -15.67
CA SER A 137 -9.12 4.01 -16.70
C SER A 137 -9.91 2.72 -16.86
N ASN A 138 -10.97 2.53 -16.07
CA ASN A 138 -12.11 1.64 -16.37
C ASN A 138 -13.16 1.68 -15.24
N ASN A 139 -13.52 2.89 -14.82
CA ASN A 139 -14.78 3.11 -14.11
C ASN A 139 -15.57 4.23 -14.81
N THR A 140 -15.98 3.94 -16.05
CA THR A 140 -17.08 4.58 -16.76
C THR A 140 -17.78 3.52 -17.61
N ASN A 141 -18.43 2.58 -16.93
CA ASN A 141 -19.61 1.92 -17.50
C ASN A 141 -20.83 2.65 -16.92
N SER A 142 -20.97 3.95 -17.17
CA SER A 142 -21.60 4.50 -18.37
C SER A 142 -20.87 5.78 -18.79
N GLU A 143 -20.04 5.71 -19.83
CA GLU A 143 -19.64 6.93 -20.55
C GLU A 143 -20.90 7.53 -21.17
N SER A 144 -21.37 8.65 -20.63
CA SER A 144 -22.57 9.31 -21.11
C SER A 144 -22.34 9.75 -22.56
N SER A 145 -23.38 9.77 -23.39
CA SER A 145 -23.25 10.24 -24.77
C SER A 145 -22.68 11.67 -24.88
N LEU A 146 -22.80 12.46 -23.81
CA LEU A 146 -22.18 13.79 -23.66
C LEU A 146 -20.65 13.72 -23.51
N ASP A 147 -20.13 12.73 -22.79
CA ASP A 147 -18.68 12.53 -22.64
C ASP A 147 -18.04 12.11 -23.97
N LYS A 148 -18.74 11.28 -24.76
CA LYS A 148 -18.33 10.90 -26.12
C LYS A 148 -18.29 12.10 -27.06
N LEU A 149 -19.29 12.99 -26.98
CA LEU A 149 -19.33 14.24 -27.75
C LEU A 149 -18.17 15.18 -27.40
N LYS A 150 -17.81 15.28 -26.12
CA LYS A 150 -16.69 16.12 -25.67
C LYS A 150 -15.37 15.62 -26.23
N LYS A 151 -15.07 14.32 -26.10
CA LYS A 151 -13.86 13.70 -26.67
C LYS A 151 -13.80 13.84 -28.19
N LEU A 152 -14.93 13.67 -28.87
CA LEU A 152 -15.00 13.83 -30.32
C LEU A 152 -14.67 15.26 -30.75
N LYS A 153 -15.12 16.27 -29.97
CA LYS A 153 -14.77 17.67 -30.19
C LYS A 153 -13.28 17.93 -29.96
N ASP A 154 -12.71 17.38 -28.89
CA ASP A 154 -11.28 17.53 -28.59
C ASP A 154 -10.40 16.93 -29.71
N LEU A 155 -10.81 15.81 -30.31
CA LEU A 155 -10.14 15.20 -31.47
C LEU A 155 -10.21 16.08 -32.73
N HIS A 156 -11.34 16.77 -32.95
CA HIS A 156 -11.47 17.71 -34.06
C HIS A 156 -10.64 18.97 -33.84
N ASP A 157 -10.69 19.54 -32.63
CA ASP A 157 -9.96 20.76 -32.28
C ASP A 157 -8.43 20.55 -32.27
N SER A 158 -7.98 19.32 -31.97
CA SER A 158 -6.57 18.93 -32.10
C SER A 158 -6.15 18.61 -33.54
N GLY A 159 -7.07 18.64 -34.50
CA GLY A 159 -6.82 18.30 -35.91
C GLY A 159 -6.55 16.81 -36.15
N ALA A 160 -6.83 15.95 -35.17
CA ALA A 160 -6.65 14.50 -35.27
C ALA A 160 -7.71 13.83 -36.18
N ILE A 161 -8.86 14.49 -36.38
CA ILE A 161 -9.91 14.08 -37.31
C ILE A 161 -10.36 15.27 -38.16
N SER A 162 -10.83 14.97 -39.37
CA SER A 162 -11.41 15.97 -40.28
C SER A 162 -12.79 16.45 -39.83
N LYS A 163 -13.25 17.56 -40.40
CA LYS A 163 -14.59 18.12 -40.13
C LYS A 163 -15.70 17.16 -40.56
N GLU A 164 -15.49 16.44 -41.66
CA GLU A 164 -16.42 15.46 -42.21
C GLU A 164 -16.55 14.25 -41.27
N GLU A 165 -15.43 13.73 -40.75
CA GLU A 165 -15.42 12.64 -39.78
C GLU A 165 -16.02 13.04 -38.43
N TYR A 166 -15.81 14.29 -38.02
CA TYR A 166 -16.42 14.84 -36.82
C TYR A 166 -17.95 14.85 -36.91
N GLU A 167 -18.52 15.40 -37.98
CA GLU A 167 -19.97 15.49 -38.14
C GLU A 167 -20.63 14.11 -38.31
N GLU A 168 -20.00 13.18 -39.02
CA GLU A 168 -20.53 11.81 -39.16
C GLU A 168 -20.60 11.08 -37.81
N LYS A 169 -19.53 11.16 -37.01
CA LYS A 169 -19.47 10.50 -35.69
C LYS A 169 -20.36 11.21 -34.67
N LYS A 170 -20.48 12.53 -34.74
CA LYS A 170 -21.35 13.33 -33.87
C LYS A 170 -22.81 12.97 -34.09
N LYS A 171 -23.24 12.83 -35.34
CA LYS A 171 -24.59 12.40 -35.68
C LYS A 171 -24.90 11.01 -35.11
N LYS A 172 -24.00 10.04 -35.30
CA LYS A 172 -24.16 8.67 -34.75
C LYS A 172 -24.30 8.66 -33.22
N ILE A 173 -23.58 9.54 -32.51
CA ILE A 173 -23.68 9.63 -31.05
C ILE A 173 -25.02 10.27 -30.63
N LEU A 174 -25.47 11.32 -31.33
CA LEU A 174 -26.76 11.98 -31.05
C LEU A 174 -27.95 11.08 -31.33
N ASP A 175 -27.88 10.25 -32.39
CA ASP A 175 -28.94 9.27 -32.73
C ASP A 175 -29.01 8.10 -31.71
N SER A 176 -27.99 7.95 -30.85
CA SER A 176 -27.92 6.92 -29.81
C SER A 176 -28.32 7.40 -28.40
N ILE A 177 -28.82 8.64 -28.31
CA ILE A 177 -29.39 9.27 -27.10
C ILE A 177 -30.91 9.15 -27.16
#